data_AF-A0A7V9Q2M9-F1
#
_entry.id   AF-A0A7V9Q2M9-F1
#
_cell.length_a   1.000
_cell.length_b   1.000
_cell.length_c   1.000
_cell.angle_alpha   90.00
_cell.angle_beta   90.00
_cell.angle_gamma   90.00
#
_symmetry.space_group_name_H-M   'P 1'
#
loop_
_entity.id
_entity.type
_entity.pdbx_description
1 polymer ?
#
loop_
_entity_poly.entity_id
_entity_poly.type
_entity_poly.pdbx_seq_one_letter_code
_entity_poly.pdbx_strand_id
1 'polypeptide(L)'
;MQICDETPFGFGWIAPEPAMLERSSHALRTEAGVFLIDPVEVPGIHERIGELGDVVGVIQLLDRHGRDCWRFADRHQVPLHRTPFTGIPDSPFEVIRVVENVMWKEVALWWPQERVLVTADALGTPGYYRAPDEKIAVSPLLRVVPPRRLRDLDPEHVLCGHGP
;
A
#
# COMPACT_ATOMS: atom_id res chain seq x y z
N MET A 1 0.23 -13.91 10.80
CA MET A 1 -0.10 -13.18 9.56
C MET A 1 -1.49 -13.57 9.14
N GLN A 2 -2.29 -12.62 8.69
CA GLN A 2 -3.57 -12.88 8.03
C GLN A 2 -3.42 -12.47 6.56
N ILE A 3 -3.67 -13.39 5.62
CA ILE A 3 -3.76 -13.06 4.19
C ILE A 3 -5.11 -12.40 3.91
N CYS A 4 -5.12 -11.38 3.06
CA CYS A 4 -6.31 -10.66 2.61
C CYS A 4 -6.18 -10.27 1.12
N ASP A 5 -7.20 -9.61 0.59
CA ASP A 5 -7.18 -8.94 -0.72
C ASP A 5 -6.69 -9.82 -1.88
N GLU A 6 -7.03 -11.10 -1.83
CA GLU A 6 -6.62 -12.07 -2.85
C GLU A 6 -7.35 -11.81 -4.16
N THR A 7 -6.56 -11.51 -5.19
CA THR A 7 -7.00 -11.15 -6.53
C THR A 7 -6.12 -11.86 -7.56
N PRO A 8 -6.51 -11.90 -8.85
CA PRO A 8 -5.64 -12.42 -9.91
C PRO A 8 -4.31 -11.65 -10.04
N PHE A 9 -4.26 -10.38 -9.61
CA PHE A 9 -3.10 -9.52 -9.73
C PHE A 9 -2.27 -9.41 -8.44
N GLY A 10 -2.67 -10.04 -7.33
CA GLY A 10 -1.91 -9.94 -6.09
C GLY A 10 -2.66 -10.36 -4.83
N PHE A 11 -2.06 -10.04 -3.70
CA PHE A 11 -2.66 -10.28 -2.38
C PHE A 11 -2.13 -9.27 -1.36
N GLY A 12 -2.87 -9.13 -0.27
CA GLY A 12 -2.49 -8.38 0.92
C GLY A 12 -2.14 -9.29 2.09
N TRP A 13 -1.44 -8.74 3.08
CA TRP A 13 -1.27 -9.39 4.37
C TRP A 13 -1.25 -8.40 5.53
N ILE A 14 -1.88 -8.80 6.63
CA ILE A 14 -1.93 -8.03 7.87
C ILE A 14 -0.91 -8.59 8.86
N ALA A 15 -0.07 -7.69 9.36
CA ALA A 15 0.90 -7.98 10.39
C ALA A 15 0.20 -8.28 11.73
N PRO A 16 0.64 -9.31 12.49
CA PRO A 16 -0.01 -9.68 13.74
C PRO A 16 0.17 -8.65 14.85
N GLU A 17 1.25 -7.86 14.80
CA GLU A 17 1.59 -6.89 15.83
C GLU A 17 1.98 -5.51 15.25
N PRO A 18 1.54 -4.41 15.91
CA PRO A 18 0.52 -4.39 16.95
C PRO A 18 -0.87 -4.65 16.34
N ALA A 19 -1.62 -5.59 16.90
CA ALA A 19 -2.88 -6.08 16.32
C ALA A 19 -3.90 -4.95 16.04
N MET A 20 -3.97 -3.97 16.94
CA MET A 20 -4.93 -2.85 16.83
C MET A 20 -4.69 -1.97 15.60
N LEU A 21 -3.46 -1.93 15.05
CA LEU A 21 -3.19 -1.12 13.87
C LEU A 21 -3.56 -1.83 12.57
N GLU A 22 -3.76 -3.15 12.58
CA GLU A 22 -4.08 -3.92 11.38
C GLU A 22 -3.19 -3.54 10.17
N ARG A 23 -1.87 -3.40 10.39
CA ARG A 23 -0.95 -2.94 9.34
C ARG A 23 -0.99 -3.91 8.16
N SER A 24 -1.52 -3.42 7.05
CA SER A 24 -1.69 -4.17 5.82
C SER A 24 -0.61 -3.78 4.82
N SER A 25 -0.09 -4.78 4.13
CA SER A 25 0.95 -4.70 3.11
C SER A 25 0.45 -5.43 1.87
N HIS A 26 0.96 -5.08 0.68
CA HIS A 26 0.48 -5.70 -0.56
C HIS A 26 1.62 -6.14 -1.46
N ALA A 27 1.40 -7.23 -2.18
CA ALA A 27 2.24 -7.71 -3.27
C ALA A 27 1.41 -7.71 -4.55
N LEU A 28 1.83 -6.93 -5.55
CA LEU A 28 1.11 -6.75 -6.81
C LEU A 28 1.96 -7.22 -7.98
N ARG A 29 1.46 -8.20 -8.73
CA ARG A 29 2.08 -8.75 -9.93
C ARG A 29 1.69 -7.92 -11.14
N THR A 30 2.69 -7.29 -11.74
CA THR A 30 2.58 -6.50 -12.96
C THR A 30 3.30 -7.21 -14.10
N GLU A 31 3.23 -6.68 -15.33
CA GLU A 31 4.02 -7.20 -16.46
C GLU A 31 5.54 -7.11 -16.22
N ALA A 32 5.99 -6.12 -15.44
CA ALA A 32 7.40 -5.96 -15.10
C ALA A 32 7.87 -6.94 -14.00
N GLY A 33 6.94 -7.52 -13.23
CA GLY A 33 7.21 -8.34 -12.06
C GLY A 33 6.40 -7.90 -10.83
N VAL A 34 6.79 -8.38 -9.65
CA VAL A 34 6.09 -8.11 -8.39
C VAL A 34 6.61 -6.84 -7.73
N PHE A 35 5.72 -5.91 -7.44
CA PHE A 35 5.98 -4.78 -6.55
C PHE A 35 5.46 -5.07 -5.15
N LEU A 36 6.26 -4.77 -4.14
CA LEU A 36 5.86 -4.85 -2.74
C LEU A 36 5.55 -3.45 -2.21
N ILE A 37 4.41 -3.27 -1.56
CA ILE A 37 3.93 -1.99 -1.07
C ILE A 37 3.89 -2.03 0.46
N ASP A 38 4.65 -1.10 1.07
CA ASP A 38 4.78 -0.94 2.52
C ASP A 38 4.94 -2.29 3.27
N PRO A 39 5.84 -3.21 2.85
CA PRO A 39 5.88 -4.56 3.39
C PRO A 39 6.30 -4.60 4.87
N VAL A 40 5.62 -5.46 5.63
CA VAL A 40 6.00 -5.84 7.00
C VAL A 40 6.46 -7.30 6.99
N GLU A 41 7.61 -7.55 7.61
CA GLU A 41 8.21 -8.87 7.74
C GLU A 41 7.38 -9.73 8.71
N VAL A 42 6.94 -10.90 8.25
CA VAL A 42 6.16 -11.86 9.04
C VAL A 42 6.52 -13.29 8.63
N PRO A 43 6.45 -14.28 9.53
CA PRO A 43 6.79 -15.66 9.19
C PRO A 43 5.99 -16.18 7.99
N GLY A 44 6.69 -16.79 7.02
CA GLY A 44 6.10 -17.39 5.82
C GLY A 44 5.85 -16.44 4.65
N ILE A 45 6.03 -15.12 4.81
CA ILE A 45 5.66 -14.17 3.74
C ILE A 45 6.53 -14.30 2.48
N HIS A 46 7.82 -14.61 2.63
CA HIS A 46 8.74 -14.74 1.48
C HIS A 46 8.36 -15.89 0.54
N GLU A 47 7.92 -17.01 1.10
CA GLU A 47 7.44 -18.15 0.31
C GLU A 47 6.22 -17.74 -0.50
N ARG A 48 5.24 -17.10 0.15
CA ARG A 48 4.01 -16.63 -0.50
C ARG A 48 4.26 -15.56 -1.56
N ILE A 49 5.21 -14.66 -1.34
CA ILE A 49 5.65 -13.68 -2.36
C ILE A 49 6.30 -14.40 -3.54
N GLY A 50 7.16 -15.39 -3.28
CA GLY A 50 7.84 -16.17 -4.32
C GLY A 50 6.87 -16.95 -5.23
N GLU A 51 5.74 -17.41 -4.70
CA GLU A 51 4.66 -18.03 -5.50
C GLU A 51 4.00 -17.04 -6.49
N LEU A 52 4.05 -15.73 -6.18
CA LEU A 52 3.45 -14.70 -7.04
C LEU A 52 4.38 -14.32 -8.20
N GLY A 53 5.69 -14.30 -7.98
CA GLY A 53 6.71 -14.05 -8.99
C GLY A 53 7.95 -13.31 -8.46
N ASP A 54 8.84 -12.92 -9.38
CA ASP A 54 10.06 -12.19 -9.03
C ASP A 54 9.74 -10.75 -8.61
N VAL A 55 10.28 -10.35 -7.47
CA VAL A 55 10.16 -8.97 -6.98
C VAL A 55 11.06 -8.06 -7.79
N VAL A 56 10.53 -6.91 -8.23
CA VAL A 56 11.25 -5.92 -9.04
C VAL A 56 11.30 -4.54 -8.41
N GLY A 57 10.53 -4.31 -7.34
CA GLY A 57 10.61 -3.06 -6.60
C GLY A 57 9.87 -3.11 -5.26
N VAL A 58 10.35 -2.31 -4.31
CA VAL A 58 9.66 -2.07 -3.04
C VAL A 58 9.27 -0.60 -2.97
N ILE A 59 8.03 -0.32 -2.59
CA ILE A 59 7.45 1.01 -2.56
C ILE A 59 7.03 1.32 -1.13
N GLN A 60 7.57 2.42 -0.59
CA GLN A 60 7.13 3.00 0.67
C GLN A 60 6.24 4.21 0.37
N LEU A 61 4.96 4.16 0.75
CA LEU A 61 3.98 5.17 0.36
C LEU A 61 3.93 6.38 1.29
N LEU A 62 4.25 6.19 2.58
CA LEU A 62 4.26 7.23 3.59
C LEU A 62 5.64 7.35 4.25
N ASP A 63 6.13 8.56 4.51
CA ASP A 63 7.52 8.81 4.98
C ASP A 63 7.88 8.10 6.30
N ARG A 64 6.90 7.91 7.19
CA ARG A 64 7.03 7.13 8.44
C ARG A 64 6.78 5.63 8.27
N HIS A 65 6.38 5.15 7.10
CA HIS A 65 6.23 3.71 6.79
C HIS A 65 7.57 3.06 6.43
N GLY A 66 8.62 3.34 7.22
CA GLY A 66 9.88 2.63 7.06
C GLY A 66 9.69 1.10 7.10
N ARG A 67 8.75 0.65 7.96
CA ARG A 67 8.32 -0.75 8.15
C ARG A 67 9.51 -1.69 7.99
N ASP A 68 9.42 -2.72 7.14
CA ASP A 68 10.54 -3.56 6.74
C ASP A 68 10.96 -3.31 5.28
N CYS A 69 10.52 -2.22 4.66
CA CYS A 69 10.71 -1.91 3.24
C CYS A 69 12.17 -2.07 2.78
N TRP A 70 13.12 -1.57 3.59
CA TRP A 70 14.55 -1.72 3.29
C TRP A 70 15.03 -3.17 3.32
N ARG A 71 14.53 -3.99 4.25
CA ARG A 71 14.92 -5.41 4.35
C ARG A 71 14.44 -6.22 3.16
N PHE A 72 13.24 -5.93 2.66
CA PHE A 72 12.73 -6.57 1.44
C PHE A 72 13.52 -6.13 0.21
N ALA A 73 13.79 -4.83 0.07
CA ALA A 73 14.58 -4.32 -1.05
C ALA A 73 15.99 -4.90 -1.06
N ASP A 74 16.65 -4.96 0.10
CA ASP A 74 17.96 -5.58 0.27
C ASP A 74 17.91 -7.08 -0.02
N ARG A 75 16.95 -7.83 0.52
CA ARG A 75 16.81 -9.27 0.25
C ARG A 75 16.65 -9.58 -1.25
N HIS A 76 15.84 -8.81 -1.96
CA HIS A 76 15.57 -9.03 -3.39
C HIS A 76 16.58 -8.32 -4.31
N GLN A 77 17.47 -7.49 -3.76
CA GLN A 77 18.43 -6.66 -4.52
C GLN A 77 17.73 -5.75 -5.55
N VAL A 78 16.62 -5.14 -5.15
CA VAL A 78 15.77 -4.29 -5.99
C VAL A 78 15.71 -2.86 -5.47
N PRO A 79 15.30 -1.88 -6.28
CA PRO A 79 15.10 -0.50 -5.83
C PRO A 79 14.06 -0.38 -4.70
N LEU A 80 14.36 0.49 -3.73
CA LEU A 80 13.41 0.98 -2.73
C LEU A 80 12.97 2.40 -3.09
N HIS A 81 11.69 2.57 -3.42
CA HIS A 81 11.07 3.84 -3.75
C HIS A 81 10.40 4.45 -2.51
N ARG A 82 11.06 5.42 -1.86
CA ARG A 82 10.53 6.09 -0.66
C ARG A 82 9.72 7.33 -1.03
N THR A 83 8.42 7.31 -0.74
CA THR A 83 7.47 8.39 -1.07
C THR A 83 7.72 8.95 -2.47
N PRO A 84 7.58 8.12 -3.53
CA PRO A 84 8.05 8.44 -4.88
C PRO A 84 7.19 9.49 -5.59
N PHE A 85 7.16 10.70 -5.06
CA PHE A 85 6.40 11.86 -5.54
C PHE A 85 6.59 12.22 -7.02
N THR A 86 7.65 11.71 -7.65
CA THR A 86 8.04 11.94 -9.05
C THR A 86 7.75 10.74 -9.94
N GLY A 87 7.12 9.68 -9.43
CA GLY A 87 6.85 8.44 -10.16
C GLY A 87 7.81 7.31 -9.80
N ILE A 88 7.47 6.12 -10.28
CA ILE A 88 8.24 4.89 -10.13
C ILE A 88 8.59 4.41 -11.55
N PRO A 89 9.88 4.42 -11.94
CA PRO A 89 10.30 3.96 -13.26
C PRO A 89 9.84 2.54 -13.56
N ASP A 90 9.46 2.29 -14.81
CA ASP A 90 9.11 0.96 -15.33
C ASP A 90 8.00 0.24 -14.54
N SER A 91 7.14 1.00 -13.85
CA SER A 91 5.96 0.49 -13.17
C SER A 91 4.68 0.94 -13.87
N PRO A 92 3.57 0.18 -13.74
CA PRO A 92 2.28 0.61 -14.29
C PRO A 92 1.58 1.64 -13.39
N PHE A 93 2.20 2.08 -12.30
CA PHE A 93 1.56 2.92 -11.29
C PHE A 93 1.69 4.40 -11.60
N GLU A 94 0.55 5.07 -11.65
CA GLU A 94 0.47 6.52 -11.57
C GLU A 94 0.55 6.95 -10.10
N VAL A 95 1.50 7.83 -9.78
CA VAL A 95 1.66 8.34 -8.41
C VAL A 95 0.73 9.52 -8.18
N ILE A 96 -0.13 9.39 -7.17
CA ILE A 96 -1.02 10.46 -6.72
C ILE A 96 -0.48 11.07 -5.44
N ARG A 97 -0.19 12.37 -5.47
CA ARG A 97 0.21 13.14 -4.28
C ARG A 97 -1.01 13.30 -3.37
N VAL A 98 -1.01 12.63 -2.22
CA VAL A 98 -2.10 12.71 -1.23
C VAL A 98 -1.85 13.90 -0.30
N VAL A 99 -0.71 13.88 0.39
CA VAL A 99 -0.28 14.94 1.31
C VAL A 99 1.22 15.15 1.18
N GLU A 100 1.65 16.41 1.19
CA GLU A 100 3.07 16.75 1.25
C GLU A 100 3.26 18.01 2.09
N ASN A 101 3.62 17.81 3.34
CA ASN A 101 4.07 18.86 4.24
C ASN A 101 5.15 18.29 5.18
N VAL A 102 5.68 19.13 6.08
CA VAL A 102 6.77 18.71 6.99
C VAL A 102 6.34 17.65 8.01
N MET A 103 5.05 17.53 8.28
CA MET A 103 4.48 16.58 9.25
C MET A 103 3.90 15.33 8.59
N TRP A 104 3.72 15.29 7.26
CA TRP A 104 3.10 14.17 6.55
C TRP A 104 3.48 14.21 5.08
N LYS A 105 4.09 13.13 4.61
CA LYS A 105 4.34 12.91 3.18
C LYS A 105 3.80 11.56 2.80
N GLU A 106 2.78 11.57 1.95
CA GLU A 106 2.11 10.38 1.46
C GLU A 106 1.77 10.51 -0.01
N VAL A 107 2.05 9.41 -0.71
CA VAL A 107 1.56 9.17 -2.06
C VAL A 107 0.64 7.95 -2.06
N ALA A 108 -0.31 7.96 -2.98
CA ALA A 108 -1.09 6.79 -3.35
C ALA A 108 -0.63 6.30 -4.72
N LEU A 109 -0.87 5.03 -5.02
CA LEU A 109 -0.67 4.46 -6.35
C LEU A 109 -2.03 4.25 -7.00
N TRP A 110 -2.18 4.75 -8.21
CA TRP A 110 -3.28 4.39 -9.08
C TRP A 110 -2.75 3.45 -10.15
N TRP A 111 -3.39 2.28 -10.31
CA TRP A 111 -3.11 1.34 -11.37
C TRP A 111 -4.29 1.35 -12.35
N PRO A 112 -4.21 2.10 -13.46
CA PRO A 112 -5.35 2.32 -14.34
C PRO A 112 -5.91 1.05 -14.98
N GLN A 113 -5.02 0.13 -15.37
CA GLN A 113 -5.38 -1.09 -16.11
C GLN A 113 -6.24 -2.04 -15.27
N GLU A 114 -5.88 -2.22 -14.00
CA GLU A 114 -6.60 -3.07 -13.04
C GLU A 114 -7.64 -2.28 -12.20
N ARG A 115 -7.72 -0.97 -12.41
CA ARG A 115 -8.55 -0.03 -11.63
C ARG A 115 -8.33 -0.17 -10.11
N VAL A 116 -7.06 -0.25 -9.71
CA VAL A 116 -6.66 -0.43 -8.29
C VAL A 116 -6.11 0.88 -7.73
N LEU A 117 -6.66 1.32 -6.60
CA LEU A 117 -6.11 2.38 -5.78
C LEU A 117 -5.39 1.78 -4.57
N VAL A 118 -4.12 2.13 -4.35
CA VAL A 118 -3.35 1.72 -3.18
C VAL A 118 -3.00 2.95 -2.34
N THR A 119 -3.35 2.94 -1.06
CA THR A 119 -3.07 4.04 -0.13
C THR A 119 -2.34 3.54 1.11
N ALA A 120 -1.54 4.40 1.74
CA ALA A 120 -0.99 4.11 3.07
C ALA A 120 -2.03 4.41 4.15
N ASP A 121 -2.01 5.63 4.68
CA ASP A 121 -2.88 6.07 5.79
C ASP A 121 -4.05 6.92 5.28
N ALA A 122 -4.06 7.33 4.01
CA ALA A 122 -5.09 8.20 3.48
C ALA A 122 -6.50 7.61 3.68
N LEU A 123 -6.62 6.31 3.41
CA LEU A 123 -7.82 5.51 3.54
C LEU A 123 -7.52 4.26 4.36
N GLY A 124 -8.52 3.80 5.12
CA GLY A 124 -8.40 2.58 5.92
C GLY A 124 -9.76 1.95 6.22
N THR A 125 -9.70 0.68 6.59
CA THR A 125 -10.84 -0.18 6.92
C THR A 125 -10.93 -0.67 8.38
N PRO A 126 -10.02 -0.34 9.32
CA PRO A 126 -10.26 -0.63 10.73
C PRO A 126 -11.40 0.20 11.33
N GLY A 127 -11.97 -0.27 12.44
CA GLY A 127 -13.06 0.43 13.13
C GLY A 127 -12.68 1.81 13.69
N TYR A 128 -11.39 2.10 13.89
CA TYR A 128 -10.94 3.44 14.28
C TYR A 128 -10.80 4.41 13.08
N TYR A 129 -10.89 3.89 11.86
CA TYR A 129 -11.07 4.70 10.64
C TYR A 129 -12.55 4.94 10.36
N ARG A 130 -13.41 3.93 10.52
CA ARG A 130 -14.76 3.91 9.95
C ARG A 130 -15.88 4.15 10.95
N ALA A 131 -16.97 4.76 10.50
CA ALA A 131 -18.28 4.61 11.13
C ALA A 131 -18.87 3.20 10.82
N PRO A 132 -19.86 2.72 11.59
CA PRO A 132 -20.41 1.36 11.43
C PRO A 132 -20.96 1.03 10.03
N ASP A 133 -21.43 2.02 9.29
CA ASP A 133 -22.02 1.92 7.95
C ASP A 133 -21.03 2.18 6.80
N GLU A 134 -19.80 2.59 7.12
CA GLU A 134 -18.75 2.84 6.13
C GLU A 134 -17.99 1.54 5.84
N LYS A 135 -17.64 1.30 4.57
CA LYS A 135 -16.74 0.19 4.18
C LYS A 135 -15.27 0.58 4.21
N ILE A 136 -14.99 1.86 3.97
CA ILE A 136 -13.67 2.49 3.93
C ILE A 136 -13.86 3.95 4.35
N ALA A 137 -12.87 4.53 5.02
CA ALA A 137 -12.95 5.92 5.48
C ALA A 137 -11.60 6.63 5.41
N VAL A 138 -11.66 7.97 5.37
CA VAL A 138 -10.48 8.82 5.46
C VAL A 138 -9.91 8.79 6.87
N SER A 139 -8.57 8.69 6.98
CA SER A 139 -7.88 8.76 8.28
C SER A 139 -8.38 9.95 9.11
N PRO A 140 -8.66 9.75 10.41
CA PRO A 140 -9.14 10.82 11.29
C PRO A 140 -8.32 12.10 11.21
N LEU A 141 -7.00 11.99 11.04
CA LEU A 141 -6.07 13.12 10.96
C LEU A 141 -6.20 13.91 9.65
N LEU A 142 -6.70 13.30 8.58
CA LEU A 142 -6.90 13.94 7.28
C LEU A 142 -8.31 14.48 7.08
N ARG A 143 -9.27 14.19 7.97
CA ARG A 143 -10.66 14.66 7.82
C ARG A 143 -10.81 16.17 7.85
N VAL A 144 -9.87 16.88 8.48
CA VAL A 144 -9.85 18.36 8.50
C VAL A 144 -9.60 18.92 7.08
N VAL A 145 -8.71 18.28 6.32
CA VAL A 145 -8.38 18.65 4.94
C VAL A 145 -8.28 17.37 4.11
N PRO A 146 -9.41 16.81 3.65
CA PRO A 146 -9.43 15.50 3.03
C PRO A 146 -8.72 15.49 1.66
N PRO A 147 -8.12 14.36 1.26
CA PRO A 147 -7.36 14.25 0.01
C PRO A 147 -8.30 14.24 -1.21
N ARG A 148 -8.61 15.44 -1.73
CA ARG A 148 -9.62 15.60 -2.79
C ARG A 148 -9.27 14.89 -4.11
N ARG A 149 -7.98 14.73 -4.43
CA ARG A 149 -7.54 14.06 -5.66
C ARG A 149 -7.96 12.59 -5.76
N LEU A 150 -8.20 11.93 -4.63
CA LEU A 150 -8.69 10.55 -4.64
C LEU A 150 -10.15 10.44 -5.11
N ARG A 151 -10.92 11.55 -5.09
CA ARG A 151 -12.33 11.57 -5.52
C ARG A 151 -12.52 11.51 -7.02
N ASP A 152 -11.48 11.83 -7.78
CA ASP A 152 -11.52 11.87 -9.24
C ASP A 152 -11.25 10.48 -9.85
N LEU A 153 -11.01 9.47 -9.01
CA LEU A 153 -10.77 8.08 -9.40
C LEU A 153 -12.02 7.24 -9.21
N ASP A 154 -12.14 6.21 -10.04
CA ASP A 154 -13.20 5.21 -9.97
C ASP A 154 -12.57 3.81 -9.85
N PRO A 155 -12.03 3.45 -8.67
CA PRO A 155 -11.39 2.17 -8.44
C PRO A 155 -12.41 1.03 -8.33
N GLU A 156 -12.07 -0.14 -8.87
CA GLU A 156 -12.74 -1.40 -8.55
C GLU A 156 -12.21 -1.99 -7.24
N HIS A 157 -10.94 -1.74 -6.93
CA HIS A 157 -10.27 -2.20 -5.72
C HIS A 157 -9.57 -1.05 -5.00
N VAL A 158 -9.71 -0.98 -3.68
CA VAL A 158 -8.98 -0.04 -2.83
C VAL A 158 -8.20 -0.82 -1.77
N LEU A 159 -6.88 -0.79 -1.89
CA LEU A 159 -5.94 -1.49 -1.02
C LEU A 159 -5.38 -0.50 0.00
N CYS A 160 -5.67 -0.72 1.28
CA CYS A 160 -5.32 0.21 2.36
C CYS A 160 -4.09 -0.27 3.11
N GLY A 161 -3.28 0.65 3.65
CA GLY A 161 -2.15 0.30 4.52
C GLY A 161 -2.58 -0.16 5.93
N HIS A 162 -3.88 -0.10 6.20
CA HIS A 162 -4.54 -0.44 7.46
C HIS A 162 -5.86 -1.18 7.16
N GLY A 163 -5.96 -2.40 7.67
CA GLY A 163 -7.07 -3.33 7.48
C GLY A 163 -7.10 -3.98 6.08
N PRO A 164 -8.03 -4.95 5.86
CA PRO A 164 -8.32 -5.55 4.57
C PRO A 164 -9.27 -4.67 3.74
#